data_AF-A0A2W6EMG2-F1
#
_entry.id   AF-A0A2W6EMG2-F1
#
_cell.length_a   1.000
_cell.length_b   1.000
_cell.length_c   1.000
_cell.angle_alpha   90.00
_cell.angle_beta   90.00
_cell.angle_gamma   90.00
#
_symmetry.space_group_name_H-M   'P 1'
#
loop_
_entity.id
_entity.type
_entity.pdbx_description
1 polymer ?
#
loop_
_entity_poly.entity_id
_entity_poly.type
_entity_poly.pdbx_seq_one_letter_code
_entity_poly.pdbx_strand_id
1 'polypeptide(L)' 'LHRFVNVYVNDEDVRFTGALETPVKDGDSVTILPAVAGG' A
#
# COMPACT_ATOMS: atom_id res chain seq x y z
N LEU A 1 -4.99 9.05 2.84
CA LEU A 1 -5.16 7.59 2.73
C LEU A 1 -6.38 7.19 3.56
N HIS A 2 -7.44 6.65 2.96
CA HIS A 2 -8.62 6.20 3.70
C HIS A 2 -8.20 5.18 4.77
N ARG A 3 -8.68 5.33 6.01
CA ARG A 3 -8.32 4.48 7.16
C ARG A 3 -8.76 3.00 7.01
N PHE A 4 -9.47 2.67 5.95
CA PHE A 4 -10.05 1.35 5.72
C PHE A 4 -9.28 0.51 4.70
N VAL A 5 -8.13 0.98 4.21
CA VAL A 5 -7.31 0.27 3.22
C VAL A 5 -5.83 0.47 3.47
N ASN A 6 -5.08 -0.62 3.30
CA ASN A 6 -3.63 -0.67 3.26
C ASN A 6 -3.20 -0.89 1.80
N VAL A 7 -2.14 -0.20 1.38
CA VAL A 7 -1.61 -0.31 0.02
C VAL A 7 -0.13 -0.64 0.13
N TYR A 8 0.30 -1.60 -0.68
CA TYR A 8 1.68 -2.06 -0.74
C TYR A 8 2.17 -2.04 -2.17
N VAL A 9 3.44 -1.68 -2.36
CA VAL A 9 4.16 -1.84 -3.63
C VAL A 9 5.31 -2.79 -3.37
N ASN A 10 5.36 -3.92 -4.07
CA ASN A 10 6.37 -4.98 -3.87
C ASN A 10 6.50 -5.39 -2.38
N ASP A 11 5.36 -5.60 -1.72
CA ASP A 11 5.22 -5.97 -0.31
C ASP A 11 5.63 -4.89 0.73
N GLU A 12 6.03 -3.70 0.29
CA GLU A 12 6.32 -2.55 1.17
C GLU A 12 5.10 -1.64 1.33
N ASP A 13 4.72 -1.29 2.58
CA ASP A 13 3.61 -0.36 2.85
C ASP A 13 3.97 1.05 2.38
N VAL A 14 3.14 1.60 1.49
CA VAL A 14 3.38 2.91 0.86
C VAL A 14 3.50 4.04 1.87
N ARG A 15 2.93 3.92 3.07
CA ARG A 15 3.01 4.94 4.13
C ARG A 15 4.44 5.28 4.54
N PHE A 16 5.40 4.37 4.32
CA PHE A 16 6.80 4.57 4.62
C PHE A 16 7.66 4.91 3.39
N THR A 17 7.08 4.89 2.18
CA THR A 17 7.81 5.09 0.92
C THR A 17 7.34 6.29 0.10
N GLY A 18 6.45 7.13 0.62
CA GLY A 18 5.93 8.32 -0.08
C GLY A 18 4.41 8.42 -0.14
N ALA A 19 3.70 7.48 0.47
CA ALA A 19 2.25 7.35 0.48
C ALA A 19 1.68 7.27 -0.95
N LEU A 20 0.90 8.26 -1.39
CA LEU A 20 0.34 8.25 -2.74
C LEU A 20 1.36 8.63 -3.81
N GLU A 21 2.49 9.22 -3.41
CA GLU A 21 3.59 9.59 -4.29
C GLU A 21 4.66 8.49 -4.38
N THR A 22 4.42 7.32 -3.77
CA THR A 22 5.34 6.18 -3.90
C THR A 22 5.50 5.84 -5.38
N PRO A 23 6.73 5.92 -5.93
CA PRO A 23 6.95 5.68 -7.36
C PRO A 23 6.68 4.22 -7.69
N VAL A 24 6.03 3.99 -8.82
CA VAL A 24 5.73 2.65 -9.34
C VAL A 24 6.34 2.53 -10.72
N LYS A 25 6.87 1.35 -11.04
CA LYS A 25 7.46 1.03 -12.33
C LYS A 25 6.69 -0.10 -12.99
N ASP A 26 6.93 -0.24 -14.29
CA ASP A 26 6.41 -1.40 -15.02
C ASP A 26 6.93 -2.70 -14.39
N GLY A 27 6.02 -3.66 -14.21
CA GLY A 27 6.30 -4.93 -13.54
C GLY A 27 6.19 -4.94 -12.00
N ASP A 28 5.98 -3.80 -11.34
CA ASP A 28 5.76 -3.77 -9.89
C ASP A 28 4.40 -4.36 -9.51
N SER A 29 4.36 -5.03 -8.36
CA SER A 29 3.12 -5.59 -7.80
C SER A 29 2.48 -4.61 -6.82
N VAL A 30 1.20 -4.30 -7.01
CA VAL A 30 0.43 -3.45 -6.09
C VAL A 30 -0.64 -4.28 -5.39
N THR A 31 -0.55 -4.33 -4.06
CA THR A 31 -1.50 -5.05 -3.22
C THR A 31 -2.36 -4.07 -2.46
N ILE A 32 -3.69 -4.24 -2.52
CA ILE A 32 -4.66 -3.41 -1.81
C ILE A 32 -5.46 -4.32 -0.87
N LEU A 33 -5.36 -4.08 0.43
CA LEU A 33 -6.04 -4.86 1.45
C LEU A 33 -6.98 -3.97 2.25
N PRO A 34 -8.22 -4.40 2.55
CA PRO A 34 -9.03 -3.72 3.55
C PRO A 34 -8.31 -3.72 4.90
N ALA A 35 -8.46 -2.65 5.67
CA ALA A 35 -7.93 -2.59 7.03
C ALA A 35 -8.75 -3.53 7.91
N VAL A 36 -8.18 -4.69 8.26
CA VAL A 36 -8.77 -5.65 9.18
C VAL A 36 -8.14 -5.41 10.55
N ALA A 37 -8.95 -5.05 11.55
CA ALA A 37 -8.52 -5.13 12.94
C ALA A 37 -8.45 -6.62 13.29
N GLY A 38 -7.25 -7.12 13.63
CA GLY A 38 -7.12 -8.45 14.21
C GLY A 38 -7.94 -8.49 15.50
N GLY A 39 -8.93 -9.38 15.55
CA GLY A 39 -9.68 -9.69 16.78
C GLY A 39 -8.82 -10.44 17.78
#